data_AF-A0A812TDR4-F1
#
_entry.id   AF-A0A812TDR4-F1
#
_cell.length_a   1.000
_cell.length_b   1.000
_cell.length_c   1.000
_cell.angle_alpha   90.00
_cell.angle_beta   90.00
_cell.angle_gamma   90.00
#
_symmetry.space_group_name_H-M   'P 1'
#
loop_
_entity.id
_entity.type
_entity.pdbx_description
1 polymer ?
#
loop_
_entity_poly.entity_id
_entity_poly.type
_entity_poly.pdbx_seq_one_letter_code
_entity_poly.pdbx_strand_id
1 'polypeptide(L)'
;FLAYTLVCYDLAVAMDLEFMPYYFWVCMWCSLFTILVAVFDLCALMKHVTMFSEDIFAGLISLIFIIDGVLPMLRNFWEDKMTLAAAMFEMLLFLYTFGLATYLSHFRRTPWLLRSLRNLMANFAVTIALVTASALAAIYASDTNLRMLTVDAELSPSLVLAGGGKRSWVVNPMGIEKDFPMWGIPYAILPAIGFAVLGYLDQNLTSVIVNRPSNNLQKGPGYHLDLFIRGALTLPACAVLGLPLAVASTVPSITHVISLTTYEVKQLPQGERKVPVKVVEQRATNFLIHVLIGCALFMAPALKFLPQAVLQGVFFYMGIASLTGNSLFDRMFLWLIWDSSKYPQYHYVQKLPIARVHLYTFIQFICLAILYGLKEIKETAVVFPFFMASLAVIRKFLRFIFTAEELSLLDGHPDDDEQEEEPLPQQPDLLNLEPVKEPKEEEAAQAPAEASKPAVEEHPVLKSEQTGFSL
;
A
#
# COMPACT_ATOMS: atom_id res chain seq x y z
N PHE A 1 11.82 -3.01 6.27
CA PHE A 1 12.43 -2.63 7.56
C PHE A 1 12.99 -3.79 8.37
N LEU A 2 12.25 -4.88 8.62
CA LEU A 2 12.73 -6.01 9.44
C LEU A 2 14.03 -6.63 8.91
N ALA A 3 14.08 -6.98 7.63
CA ALA A 3 15.28 -7.54 6.99
C ALA A 3 16.51 -6.61 7.15
N TYR A 4 16.32 -5.30 6.97
CA TYR A 4 17.39 -4.32 7.12
C TYR A 4 17.85 -4.15 8.57
N THR A 5 16.97 -4.41 9.55
CA THR A 5 17.35 -4.41 10.97
C THR A 5 18.27 -5.59 11.32
N LEU A 6 18.04 -6.76 10.72
CA LEU A 6 18.95 -7.92 10.87
C LEU A 6 20.34 -7.61 10.30
N VAL A 7 20.40 -6.94 9.15
CA VAL A 7 21.67 -6.48 8.58
C VAL A 7 22.38 -5.50 9.53
N CYS A 8 21.64 -4.57 10.14
CA CYS A 8 22.22 -3.66 11.13
C CYS A 8 22.73 -4.41 12.37
N TYR A 9 22.05 -5.48 12.78
CA TYR A 9 22.51 -6.36 13.85
C TYR A 9 23.82 -7.06 13.48
N ASP A 10 23.89 -7.67 12.31
CA ASP A 10 25.10 -8.35 11.84
C ASP A 10 26.28 -7.37 11.68
N LEU A 11 26.04 -6.16 11.19
CA LEU A 11 27.06 -5.09 11.12
C LEU A 11 27.55 -4.67 12.52
N ALA A 12 26.66 -4.59 13.50
CA ALA A 12 27.05 -4.27 14.88
C ALA A 12 27.94 -5.38 15.45
N VAL A 13 27.56 -6.64 15.25
CA VAL A 13 28.34 -7.81 15.70
C VAL A 13 29.71 -7.87 15.03
N ALA A 14 29.78 -7.63 13.71
CA ALA A 14 31.04 -7.65 12.96
C ALA A 14 32.04 -6.58 13.42
N MET A 15 31.53 -5.47 13.96
CA MET A 15 32.32 -4.32 14.40
C MET A 15 32.53 -4.28 15.93
N ASP A 16 32.14 -5.35 16.65
CA ASP A 16 32.12 -5.45 18.12
C ASP A 16 31.40 -4.27 18.82
N LEU A 17 30.32 -3.78 18.20
CA LEU A 17 29.46 -2.73 18.74
C LEU A 17 28.25 -3.34 19.44
N GLU A 18 27.86 -2.76 20.57
CA GLU A 18 26.57 -3.10 21.16
C GLU A 18 25.43 -2.67 20.23
N PHE A 19 24.60 -3.64 19.84
CA PHE A 19 23.52 -3.40 18.89
C PHE A 19 22.57 -2.28 19.33
N MET A 20 22.29 -2.16 20.62
CA MET A 20 21.22 -1.29 21.08
C MET A 20 21.60 0.21 21.09
N PRO A 21 22.74 0.63 21.67
CA PRO A 21 23.26 1.99 21.47
C PRO A 21 23.55 2.28 20.00
N TYR A 22 24.09 1.30 19.25
CA TYR A 22 24.30 1.46 17.81
C TYR A 22 22.98 1.76 17.08
N TYR A 23 21.93 0.98 17.33
CA TYR A 23 20.60 1.16 16.77
C TYR A 23 19.98 2.51 17.15
N PHE A 24 20.20 2.99 18.38
CA PHE A 24 19.80 4.34 18.78
C PHE A 24 20.42 5.41 17.86
N TRP A 25 21.74 5.37 17.64
CA TRP A 25 22.42 6.33 16.77
C TRP A 25 21.97 6.21 15.32
N VAL A 26 21.77 4.98 14.81
CA VAL A 26 21.20 4.75 13.47
C VAL A 26 19.82 5.40 13.34
N CYS A 27 18.96 5.25 14.35
CA CYS A 27 17.62 5.85 14.34
C CYS A 27 17.66 7.38 14.43
N MET A 28 18.58 7.95 15.22
CA MET A 28 18.76 9.41 15.33
C MET A 28 19.27 10.03 14.02
N TRP A 29 20.24 9.39 13.35
CA TRP A 29 20.68 9.83 12.03
C TRP A 29 19.55 9.68 10.99
N CYS A 30 18.79 8.59 11.03
CA CYS A 30 17.63 8.37 10.16
C CYS A 30 16.55 9.45 10.37
N SER A 31 16.29 9.83 11.63
CA SER A 31 15.41 10.94 12.00
C SER A 31 15.89 12.25 11.38
N LEU A 32 17.17 12.59 11.54
CA LEU A 32 17.77 13.78 10.94
C LEU A 32 17.61 13.77 9.42
N PHE A 33 18.00 12.70 8.73
CA PHE A 33 17.86 12.61 7.27
C PHE A 33 16.40 12.74 6.82
N THR A 34 15.46 12.13 7.55
CA THR A 34 14.03 12.22 7.24
C THR A 34 13.52 13.66 7.38
N ILE A 35 13.96 14.40 8.40
CA ILE A 35 13.61 15.82 8.56
C ILE A 35 14.20 16.66 7.44
N LEU A 36 15.48 16.45 7.09
CA LEU A 36 16.13 17.17 5.99
C LEU A 36 15.40 16.94 4.66
N VAL A 37 15.02 15.70 4.37
CA VAL A 37 14.23 15.35 3.17
C VAL A 37 12.88 16.08 3.15
N ALA A 38 12.21 16.21 4.31
CA ALA A 38 10.94 16.93 4.41
C ALA A 38 11.10 18.45 4.19
N VAL A 39 12.17 19.05 4.74
CA VAL A 39 12.43 20.51 4.69
C VAL A 39 12.93 20.96 3.32
N PHE A 40 13.77 20.16 2.66
CA PHE A 40 14.36 20.50 1.35
C PHE A 40 13.48 20.14 0.14
N ASP A 41 12.19 19.85 0.35
CA ASP A 41 11.24 19.50 -0.71
C ASP A 41 11.68 18.28 -1.56
N LEU A 42 12.40 17.33 -0.97
CA LEU A 42 12.78 16.10 -1.68
C LEU A 42 11.58 15.20 -1.95
N CYS A 43 10.43 15.42 -1.28
CA CYS A 43 9.17 14.74 -1.60
C CYS A 43 8.70 15.00 -3.03
N ALA A 44 9.15 16.10 -3.68
CA ALA A 44 8.88 16.34 -5.10
C ALA A 44 9.43 15.21 -6.01
N LEU A 45 10.45 14.46 -5.56
CA LEU A 45 10.98 13.30 -6.27
C LEU A 45 9.93 12.20 -6.48
N MET A 46 8.87 12.16 -5.65
CA MET A 46 7.75 11.22 -5.83
C MET A 46 7.01 11.41 -7.15
N LYS A 47 7.07 12.61 -7.76
CA LYS A 47 6.51 12.82 -9.11
C LYS A 47 7.18 11.95 -10.19
N HIS A 48 8.37 11.41 -9.89
CA HIS A 48 9.08 10.49 -10.79
C HIS A 48 8.78 9.02 -10.52
N VAL A 49 8.14 8.70 -9.40
CA VAL A 49 7.66 7.34 -9.12
C VAL A 49 6.34 7.18 -9.87
N THR A 50 6.33 6.29 -10.86
CA THR A 50 5.11 5.97 -11.64
C THR A 50 4.59 4.59 -11.25
N MET A 51 3.40 4.23 -11.76
CA MET A 51 2.76 2.92 -11.60
C MET A 51 3.72 1.75 -11.86
N PHE A 52 4.70 1.90 -12.75
CA PHE A 52 5.75 0.91 -12.96
C PHE A 52 6.45 0.49 -11.65
N SER A 53 6.89 1.45 -10.85
CA SER A 53 7.57 1.19 -9.59
C SER A 53 6.58 0.76 -8.49
N GLU A 54 5.37 1.31 -8.49
CA GLU A 54 4.33 0.97 -7.52
C GLU A 54 3.90 -0.50 -7.64
N ASP A 55 3.66 -0.96 -8.87
CA ASP A 55 3.21 -2.32 -9.16
C ASP A 55 4.28 -3.35 -8.85
N ILE A 56 5.56 -3.04 -9.12
CA ILE A 56 6.69 -3.89 -8.72
C ILE A 56 6.76 -4.00 -7.19
N PHE A 57 6.59 -2.88 -6.47
CA PHE A 57 6.64 -2.87 -5.01
C PHE A 57 5.47 -3.63 -4.38
N ALA A 58 4.24 -3.33 -4.79
CA ALA A 58 3.04 -4.02 -4.32
C ALA A 58 3.12 -5.52 -4.68
N GLY A 59 3.67 -5.84 -5.85
CA GLY A 59 3.91 -7.18 -6.31
C GLY A 59 4.93 -7.94 -5.47
N LEU A 60 6.03 -7.30 -5.11
CA LEU A 60 7.04 -7.84 -4.21
C LEU A 60 6.45 -8.14 -2.83
N ILE A 61 5.71 -7.20 -2.23
CA ILE A 61 5.08 -7.40 -0.92
C ILE A 61 4.12 -8.59 -0.96
N SER A 62 3.28 -8.66 -2.00
CA SER A 62 2.32 -9.75 -2.18
C SER A 62 3.03 -11.10 -2.32
N LEU A 63 4.11 -11.15 -3.11
CA LEU A 63 4.93 -12.35 -3.30
C LEU A 63 5.59 -12.78 -1.98
N ILE A 64 6.09 -11.84 -1.18
CA ILE A 64 6.66 -12.12 0.15
C ILE A 64 5.58 -12.73 1.07
N PHE A 65 4.37 -12.18 1.13
CA PHE A 65 3.29 -12.75 1.95
C PHE A 65 2.88 -14.16 1.50
N ILE A 66 2.86 -14.42 0.19
CA ILE A 66 2.57 -15.76 -0.35
C ILE A 66 3.65 -16.76 0.06
N ILE A 67 4.92 -16.39 -0.09
CA ILE A 67 6.06 -17.26 0.23
C ILE A 67 6.16 -17.48 1.74
N ASP A 68 6.08 -16.43 2.56
CA ASP A 68 6.12 -16.54 4.02
C ASP A 68 4.90 -17.28 4.60
N GLY A 69 3.78 -17.32 3.87
CA GLY A 69 2.61 -18.13 4.21
C GLY A 69 2.81 -19.63 3.92
N VAL A 70 3.38 -19.99 2.77
CA VAL A 70 3.50 -21.40 2.33
C VAL A 70 4.76 -22.08 2.85
N LEU A 71 5.88 -21.36 2.90
CA LEU A 71 7.19 -21.94 3.13
C LEU A 71 7.38 -22.55 4.53
N PRO A 72 6.87 -21.96 5.63
CA PRO A 72 6.88 -22.62 6.93
C PRO A 72 6.02 -23.89 6.97
N MET A 73 4.89 -23.92 6.26
CA MET A 73 4.05 -25.12 6.16
C MET A 73 4.80 -26.26 5.48
N LEU A 74 5.51 -25.98 4.37
CA LEU A 74 6.35 -26.98 3.71
C LEU A 74 7.54 -27.41 4.56
N ARG A 75 8.18 -26.47 5.27
CA ARG A 75 9.28 -26.79 6.21
C ARG A 75 8.84 -27.73 7.32
N ASN A 76 7.60 -27.62 7.80
CA ASN A 76 7.07 -28.52 8.85
C ASN A 76 6.92 -29.97 8.38
N PHE A 77 6.80 -30.23 7.07
CA PHE A 77 6.81 -31.59 6.52
C PHE A 77 8.23 -32.13 6.29
N TRP A 78 9.21 -31.25 6.09
CA TRP A 78 10.60 -31.65 5.81
C TRP A 78 11.46 -31.75 7.07
N GLU A 79 11.20 -30.92 8.08
CA GLU A 79 11.86 -31.02 9.38
C GLU A 79 11.18 -32.09 10.23
N ASP A 80 11.89 -33.19 10.55
CA ASP A 80 11.44 -34.30 11.42
C ASP A 80 11.14 -33.89 12.89
N LYS A 81 10.95 -32.60 13.17
CA LYS A 81 10.65 -32.06 14.50
C LYS A 81 9.21 -32.33 14.94
N MET A 82 8.32 -32.76 14.04
CA MET A 82 6.89 -32.97 14.29
C MET A 82 6.44 -34.36 13.87
N THR A 83 5.42 -34.90 14.54
CA THR A 83 4.71 -36.08 14.03
C THR A 83 3.98 -35.71 12.74
N LEU A 84 3.94 -36.64 11.77
CA LEU A 84 3.24 -36.43 10.49
C LEU A 84 1.77 -35.99 10.71
N ALA A 85 1.10 -36.53 11.73
CA ALA A 85 -0.26 -36.17 12.08
C ALA A 85 -0.40 -34.68 12.47
N ALA A 86 0.55 -34.13 13.23
CA ALA A 86 0.55 -32.72 13.60
C ALA A 86 0.80 -31.82 12.38
N ALA A 87 1.73 -32.19 11.50
CA ALA A 87 2.00 -31.45 10.27
C ALA A 87 0.77 -31.45 9.32
N MET A 88 0.09 -32.59 9.19
CA MET A 88 -1.16 -32.68 8.42
C MET A 88 -2.28 -31.82 9.03
N PHE A 89 -2.39 -31.80 10.36
CA PHE A 89 -3.39 -30.97 11.04
C PHE A 89 -3.09 -29.47 10.89
N GLU A 90 -1.83 -29.04 10.99
CA GLU A 90 -1.43 -27.66 10.70
C GLU A 90 -1.75 -27.26 9.26
N MET A 91 -1.47 -28.13 8.28
CA MET A 91 -1.84 -27.90 6.88
C MET A 91 -3.36 -27.82 6.68
N LEU A 92 -4.13 -28.64 7.39
CA LEU A 92 -5.59 -28.59 7.36
C LEU A 92 -6.12 -27.27 7.94
N LEU A 93 -5.56 -26.80 9.07
CA LEU A 93 -5.91 -25.50 9.65
C LEU A 93 -5.54 -24.34 8.71
N PHE A 94 -4.38 -24.42 8.06
CA PHE A 94 -3.95 -23.46 7.05
C PHE A 94 -4.96 -23.37 5.90
N LEU A 95 -5.31 -24.52 5.29
CA LEU A 95 -6.26 -24.59 4.18
C LEU A 95 -7.67 -24.17 4.61
N TYR A 96 -8.10 -24.55 5.82
CA TYR A 96 -9.38 -24.15 6.38
C TYR A 96 -9.47 -22.63 6.55
N THR A 97 -8.43 -22.02 7.12
CA THR A 97 -8.38 -20.57 7.34
C THR A 97 -8.40 -19.81 6.02
N PHE A 98 -7.57 -20.21 5.06
CA PHE A 98 -7.52 -19.62 3.72
C PHE A 98 -8.86 -19.80 2.97
N GLY A 99 -9.40 -21.02 2.97
CA GLY A 99 -10.64 -21.35 2.28
C GLY A 99 -11.84 -20.60 2.85
N LEU A 100 -11.95 -20.54 4.18
CA LEU A 100 -13.02 -19.82 4.86
C LEU A 100 -12.92 -18.30 4.64
N ALA A 101 -11.72 -17.72 4.76
CA ALA A 101 -11.51 -16.29 4.48
C ALA A 101 -11.87 -15.94 3.03
N THR A 102 -11.45 -16.77 2.07
CA THR A 102 -11.76 -16.60 0.65
C THR A 102 -13.26 -16.73 0.39
N TYR A 103 -13.91 -17.74 0.95
CA TYR A 103 -15.34 -17.97 0.81
C TYR A 103 -16.16 -16.79 1.37
N LEU A 104 -15.87 -16.36 2.60
CA LEU A 104 -16.56 -15.24 3.26
C LEU A 104 -16.35 -13.91 2.53
N SER A 105 -15.15 -13.67 1.99
CA SER A 105 -14.86 -12.49 1.18
C SER A 105 -15.66 -12.47 -0.12
N HIS A 106 -15.72 -13.61 -0.83
CA HIS A 106 -16.52 -13.76 -2.05
C HIS A 106 -18.03 -13.77 -1.78
N PHE A 107 -18.44 -14.09 -0.56
CA PHE A 107 -19.84 -14.07 -0.13
C PHE A 107 -20.50 -12.71 -0.36
N ARG A 108 -19.74 -11.60 -0.45
CA ARG A 108 -20.27 -10.28 -0.83
C ARG A 108 -21.01 -10.28 -2.19
N ARG A 109 -20.62 -11.13 -3.12
CA ARG A 109 -21.15 -11.18 -4.49
C ARG A 109 -22.33 -12.14 -4.65
N THR A 110 -22.60 -12.99 -3.68
CA THR A 110 -23.68 -13.97 -3.78
C THR A 110 -25.04 -13.33 -3.53
N PRO A 111 -26.11 -13.75 -4.22
CA PRO A 111 -27.47 -13.24 -3.97
C PRO A 111 -28.09 -13.78 -2.66
N TRP A 112 -27.35 -14.59 -1.92
CA TRP A 112 -27.81 -15.27 -0.72
C TRP A 112 -27.70 -14.31 0.47
N LEU A 113 -28.69 -14.34 1.37
CA LEU A 113 -28.77 -13.54 2.61
C LEU A 113 -29.07 -12.03 2.42
N LEU A 114 -29.46 -11.39 3.51
CA LEU A 114 -29.71 -9.94 3.57
C LEU A 114 -28.42 -9.15 3.28
N ARG A 115 -28.54 -8.06 2.51
CA ARG A 115 -27.41 -7.19 2.09
C ARG A 115 -26.51 -6.76 3.25
N SER A 116 -27.09 -6.40 4.40
CA SER A 116 -26.34 -5.95 5.58
C SER A 116 -25.47 -7.06 6.16
N LEU A 117 -26.04 -8.24 6.39
CA LEU A 117 -25.32 -9.37 6.99
C LEU A 117 -24.25 -9.92 6.04
N ARG A 118 -24.54 -9.96 4.74
CA ARG A 118 -23.57 -10.34 3.70
C ARG A 118 -22.36 -9.41 3.68
N ASN A 119 -22.58 -8.10 3.75
CA ASN A 119 -21.49 -7.12 3.81
C ASN A 119 -20.70 -7.22 5.13
N LEU A 120 -21.38 -7.46 6.26
CA LEU A 120 -20.74 -7.68 7.56
C LEU A 120 -19.82 -8.90 7.52
N MET A 121 -20.32 -10.05 7.05
CA MET A 121 -19.52 -11.28 6.96
C MET A 121 -18.32 -11.13 6.04
N ALA A 122 -18.47 -10.44 4.90
CA ALA A 122 -17.37 -10.18 3.99
C ALA A 122 -16.32 -9.22 4.56
N ASN A 123 -16.74 -8.18 5.30
CA ASN A 123 -15.82 -7.23 5.93
C ASN A 123 -15.03 -7.86 7.07
N PHE A 124 -15.65 -8.78 7.82
CA PHE A 124 -15.02 -9.51 8.92
C PHE A 124 -14.50 -10.90 8.50
N ALA A 125 -14.39 -11.20 7.20
CA ALA A 125 -14.06 -12.52 6.68
C ALA A 125 -12.78 -13.11 7.29
N VAL A 126 -11.71 -12.32 7.32
CA VAL A 126 -10.41 -12.72 7.88
C VAL A 126 -10.50 -12.93 9.39
N THR A 127 -11.16 -12.02 10.10
CA THR A 127 -11.34 -12.10 11.56
C THR A 127 -12.16 -13.32 11.97
N ILE A 128 -13.26 -13.59 11.26
CA ILE A 128 -14.11 -14.76 11.48
C ILE A 128 -13.31 -16.02 11.22
N ALA A 129 -12.59 -16.11 10.10
CA ALA A 129 -11.76 -17.27 9.78
C ALA A 129 -10.67 -17.52 10.82
N LEU A 130 -10.00 -16.47 11.31
CA LEU A 130 -9.01 -16.56 12.38
C LEU A 130 -9.62 -17.10 13.67
N VAL A 131 -10.77 -16.57 14.11
CA VAL A 131 -11.41 -16.97 15.37
C VAL A 131 -11.93 -18.41 15.28
N THR A 132 -12.59 -18.80 14.19
CA THR A 132 -13.12 -20.16 14.04
C THR A 132 -12.00 -21.20 13.92
N ALA A 133 -10.95 -20.91 13.16
CA ALA A 133 -9.81 -21.80 13.03
C ALA A 133 -9.02 -21.93 14.35
N SER A 134 -8.87 -20.83 15.11
CA SER A 134 -8.23 -20.87 16.42
C SER A 134 -9.07 -21.62 17.45
N ALA A 135 -10.40 -21.47 17.42
CA ALA A 135 -11.30 -22.26 18.25
C ALA A 135 -11.22 -23.76 17.92
N LEU A 136 -11.17 -24.11 16.63
CA LEU A 136 -10.97 -25.50 16.19
C LEU A 136 -9.63 -26.05 16.68
N ALA A 137 -8.56 -25.28 16.54
CA ALA A 137 -7.24 -25.67 17.02
C ALA A 137 -7.22 -25.84 18.54
N ALA A 138 -7.91 -25.00 19.31
CA ALA A 138 -7.98 -25.11 20.77
C ALA A 138 -8.70 -26.39 21.23
N ILE A 139 -9.71 -26.86 20.49
CA ILE A 139 -10.40 -28.12 20.78
C ILE A 139 -9.46 -29.33 20.60
N TYR A 140 -8.60 -29.31 19.59
CA TYR A 140 -7.67 -30.41 19.26
C TYR A 140 -6.25 -30.19 19.79
N ALA A 141 -6.02 -29.13 20.58
CA ALA A 141 -4.71 -28.75 21.10
C ALA A 141 -4.14 -29.74 22.12
N SER A 142 -5.01 -30.49 22.83
CA SER A 142 -4.55 -31.52 23.78
C SER A 142 -3.91 -32.71 23.10
N ASP A 143 -4.30 -32.99 21.86
CA ASP A 143 -3.98 -34.24 21.17
C ASP A 143 -2.86 -34.07 20.12
N THR A 144 -2.66 -32.82 19.68
CA THR A 144 -1.65 -32.46 18.70
C THR A 144 -0.80 -31.34 19.28
N ASN A 145 0.50 -31.56 19.46
CA ASN A 145 1.47 -30.58 19.96
C ASN A 145 1.63 -29.41 18.96
N LEU A 146 0.60 -28.58 18.81
CA LEU A 146 0.55 -27.44 17.88
C LEU A 146 1.50 -26.33 18.32
N ARG A 147 2.12 -25.67 17.35
CA ARG A 147 2.87 -24.44 17.59
C ARG A 147 1.90 -23.28 17.80
N MET A 148 1.57 -23.03 19.05
CA MET A 148 0.85 -21.85 19.47
C MET A 148 1.75 -20.61 19.48
N LEU A 149 1.16 -19.42 19.36
CA LEU A 149 1.89 -18.16 19.42
C LEU A 149 2.49 -17.96 20.83
N THR A 150 3.81 -17.87 20.90
CA THR A 150 4.53 -17.58 22.14
C THR A 150 4.58 -16.08 22.36
N VAL A 151 3.65 -15.55 23.17
CA VAL A 151 3.67 -14.16 23.63
C VAL A 151 4.12 -14.13 25.08
N ASP A 152 5.19 -13.40 25.38
CA ASP A 152 5.58 -13.17 26.77
C ASP A 152 4.48 -12.35 27.48
N ALA A 153 4.00 -12.85 28.62
CA ALA A 153 2.89 -12.23 29.34
C ALA A 153 3.30 -10.94 30.07
N GLU A 154 4.60 -10.73 30.25
CA GLU A 154 5.14 -9.53 30.89
C GLU A 154 5.57 -8.52 29.82
N LEU A 155 5.00 -7.32 29.87
CA LEU A 155 5.44 -6.17 29.08
C LEU A 155 6.85 -5.76 29.53
N SER A 156 7.85 -6.43 28.97
CA SER A 156 9.24 -6.22 29.31
C SER A 156 10.11 -6.28 28.06
N PRO A 157 11.21 -5.50 28.00
CA PRO A 157 12.12 -5.54 26.86
C PRO A 157 12.64 -6.96 26.63
N SER A 158 12.67 -7.38 25.37
CA SER A 158 13.05 -8.75 24.97
C SER A 158 14.54 -9.05 25.16
N LEU A 159 15.38 -8.03 25.30
CA LEU A 159 16.82 -8.20 25.49
C LEU A 159 17.14 -8.39 26.98
N VAL A 160 17.61 -9.59 27.31
CA VAL A 160 18.19 -9.93 28.62
C VAL A 160 19.67 -9.59 28.59
N LEU A 161 20.14 -8.78 29.54
CA LEU A 161 21.55 -8.41 29.66
C LEU A 161 22.38 -9.61 30.11
N ALA A 162 23.69 -9.57 29.89
CA ALA A 162 24.65 -10.59 30.32
C ALA A 162 24.59 -10.87 31.85
N GLY A 163 24.12 -9.90 32.63
CA GLY A 163 23.88 -10.01 34.08
C GLY A 163 22.52 -10.60 34.50
N GLY A 164 21.71 -11.09 33.55
CA GLY A 164 20.38 -11.68 33.81
C GLY A 164 19.27 -10.66 34.11
N GLY A 165 19.59 -9.37 34.16
CA GLY A 165 18.60 -8.29 34.28
C GLY A 165 17.92 -7.98 32.94
N LYS A 166 16.64 -7.61 32.99
CA LYS A 166 15.93 -7.07 31.82
C LYS A 166 16.41 -5.64 31.56
N ARG A 167 16.52 -5.27 30.28
CA ARG A 167 16.95 -3.93 29.86
C ARG A 167 16.02 -2.82 30.38
N SER A 168 16.56 -1.63 30.60
CA SER A 168 15.76 -0.41 30.78
C SER A 168 15.00 -0.01 29.51
N TRP A 169 13.79 0.53 29.67
CA TRP A 169 13.00 1.05 28.54
C TRP A 169 13.70 2.18 27.80
N VAL A 170 14.39 3.06 28.51
CA VAL A 170 15.20 4.13 27.91
C VAL A 170 16.58 3.58 27.58
N VAL A 171 17.01 3.74 26.31
CA VAL A 171 18.36 3.36 25.86
C VAL A 171 19.36 4.40 26.33
N ASN A 172 20.47 3.95 26.93
CA ASN A 172 21.62 4.83 27.10
C ASN A 172 22.39 4.92 25.77
N PRO A 173 22.56 6.11 25.17
CA PRO A 173 23.28 6.28 23.91
C PRO A 173 24.79 6.02 24.02
N MET A 174 25.36 6.05 25.23
CA MET A 174 26.80 5.91 25.46
C MET A 174 27.24 4.48 25.83
N GLY A 175 26.33 3.50 25.80
CA GLY A 175 26.63 2.11 26.16
C GLY A 175 25.71 1.59 27.27
N ILE A 176 25.41 0.29 27.22
CA ILE A 176 24.65 -0.42 28.26
C ILE A 176 25.57 -1.33 29.07
N GLU A 177 26.38 -2.18 28.42
CA GLU A 177 27.34 -3.08 29.09
C GLU A 177 28.81 -2.70 28.81
N LYS A 178 29.08 -2.18 27.60
CA LYS A 178 30.35 -1.65 27.11
C LYS A 178 30.18 -0.18 26.74
N ASP A 179 31.23 0.61 26.99
CA ASP A 179 31.28 2.00 26.53
C ASP A 179 31.21 2.06 25.00
N PHE A 180 30.29 2.86 24.47
CA PHE A 180 30.11 2.99 23.04
C PHE A 180 31.25 3.81 22.43
N PRO A 181 32.02 3.27 21.47
CA PRO A 181 33.15 3.99 20.91
C PRO A 181 32.66 5.18 20.06
N MET A 182 33.34 6.33 20.19
CA MET A 182 32.95 7.56 19.50
C MET A 182 32.95 7.44 17.97
N TRP A 183 33.77 6.55 17.38
CA TRP A 183 33.76 6.27 15.94
C TRP A 183 32.53 5.48 15.48
N GLY A 184 31.83 4.80 16.40
CA GLY A 184 30.57 4.11 16.14
C GLY A 184 29.43 5.07 15.77
N ILE A 185 29.49 6.33 16.24
CA ILE A 185 28.48 7.35 15.94
C ILE A 185 28.47 7.72 14.45
N PRO A 186 29.58 8.12 13.80
CA PRO A 186 29.60 8.35 12.36
C PRO A 186 29.45 7.05 11.55
N TYR A 187 29.87 5.89 12.07
CA TYR A 187 29.65 4.61 11.40
C TYR A 187 28.16 4.30 11.21
N ALA A 188 27.31 4.69 12.18
CA ALA A 188 25.86 4.54 12.12
C ALA A 188 25.17 5.35 10.99
N ILE A 189 25.88 6.28 10.32
CA ILE A 189 25.33 7.04 9.18
C ILE A 189 25.03 6.11 7.99
N LEU A 190 25.90 5.15 7.71
CA LEU A 190 25.77 4.27 6.55
C LEU A 190 24.44 3.48 6.56
N PRO A 191 24.09 2.73 7.61
CA PRO A 191 22.78 2.08 7.68
C PRO A 191 21.63 3.08 7.83
N ALA A 192 21.85 4.23 8.45
CA ALA A 192 20.80 5.24 8.62
C ALA A 192 20.31 5.79 7.27
N ILE A 193 21.20 5.95 6.29
CA ILE A 193 20.82 6.36 4.93
C ILE A 193 19.89 5.31 4.31
N GLY A 194 20.20 4.01 4.43
CA GLY A 194 19.36 2.95 3.88
C GLY A 194 17.97 2.90 4.54
N PHE A 195 17.90 3.08 5.87
CA PHE A 195 16.61 3.21 6.57
C PHE A 195 15.84 4.48 6.18
N ALA A 196 16.53 5.60 5.97
CA ALA A 196 15.92 6.85 5.56
C ALA A 196 15.31 6.72 4.14
N VAL A 197 16.06 6.14 3.19
CA VAL A 197 15.60 5.88 1.82
C VAL A 197 14.42 4.91 1.83
N LEU A 198 14.52 3.78 2.53
CA LEU A 198 13.44 2.80 2.62
C LEU A 198 12.19 3.41 3.24
N GLY A 199 12.36 4.17 4.32
CA GLY A 199 11.26 4.84 5.01
C GLY A 199 10.60 5.94 4.19
N TYR A 200 11.39 6.65 3.39
CA TYR A 200 10.89 7.65 2.45
C TYR A 200 10.05 6.98 1.36
N LEU A 201 10.54 5.89 0.77
CA LEU A 201 9.81 5.16 -0.28
C LEU A 201 8.51 4.55 0.26
N ASP A 202 8.57 3.78 1.35
CA ASP A 202 7.40 3.11 1.91
C ASP A 202 6.31 4.12 2.32
N GLN A 203 6.69 5.22 2.99
CA GLN A 203 5.73 6.25 3.43
C GLN A 203 5.06 6.94 2.25
N ASN A 204 5.86 7.43 1.31
CA ASN A 204 5.32 8.22 0.21
C ASN A 204 4.58 7.35 -0.80
N LEU A 205 5.08 6.16 -1.12
CA LEU A 205 4.40 5.24 -2.01
C LEU A 205 3.04 4.81 -1.43
N THR A 206 2.99 4.51 -0.13
CA THR A 206 1.72 4.23 0.53
C THR A 206 0.77 5.43 0.47
N SER A 207 1.29 6.63 0.69
CA SER A 207 0.49 7.86 0.62
C SER A 207 -0.01 8.14 -0.80
N VAL A 208 0.79 7.92 -1.84
CA VAL A 208 0.37 8.06 -3.24
C VAL A 208 -0.72 7.05 -3.58
N ILE A 209 -0.57 5.79 -3.18
CA ILE A 209 -1.58 4.75 -3.43
C ILE A 209 -2.91 5.07 -2.75
N VAL A 210 -2.87 5.59 -1.52
CA VAL A 210 -4.08 6.02 -0.80
C VAL A 210 -4.71 7.25 -1.46
N ASN A 211 -3.89 8.23 -1.84
CA ASN A 211 -4.31 9.48 -2.46
C ASN A 211 -4.54 9.39 -3.98
N ARG A 212 -4.71 8.17 -4.52
CA ARG A 212 -5.06 7.98 -5.93
C ARG A 212 -6.35 8.72 -6.27
N PRO A 213 -6.43 9.39 -7.44
CA PRO A 213 -7.66 10.06 -7.89
C PRO A 213 -8.87 9.12 -7.94
N SER A 214 -8.64 7.84 -8.23
CA SER A 214 -9.65 6.79 -8.24
C SER A 214 -10.36 6.58 -6.89
N ASN A 215 -9.71 6.92 -5.77
CA ASN A 215 -10.33 6.85 -4.44
C ASN A 215 -11.22 8.05 -4.13
N ASN A 216 -11.24 9.09 -4.97
CA ASN A 216 -12.09 10.28 -4.83
C ASN A 216 -12.06 10.90 -3.42
N LEU A 217 -10.84 11.09 -2.88
CA LEU A 217 -10.60 11.79 -1.63
C LEU A 217 -10.75 13.30 -1.85
N GLN A 218 -11.37 13.98 -0.90
CA GLN A 218 -11.69 15.42 -1.00
C GLN A 218 -10.61 16.29 -0.38
N LYS A 219 -9.92 15.81 0.65
CA LYS A 219 -8.80 16.54 1.26
C LYS A 219 -7.51 16.24 0.52
N GLY A 220 -6.72 17.30 0.29
CA GLY A 220 -5.42 17.18 -0.36
C GLY A 220 -4.40 16.37 0.45
N PRO A 221 -3.38 15.81 -0.21
CA PRO A 221 -2.36 14.97 0.44
C PRO A 221 -1.38 15.79 1.27
N GLY A 222 -0.85 15.18 2.34
CA GLY A 222 0.04 15.82 3.32
C GLY A 222 1.48 15.27 3.36
N TYR A 223 2.11 14.99 2.20
CA TYR A 223 3.39 14.26 2.12
C TYR A 223 4.51 14.82 3.02
N HIS A 224 4.72 16.14 3.01
CA HIS A 224 5.77 16.79 3.81
C HIS A 224 5.50 16.69 5.31
N LEU A 225 4.24 16.89 5.71
CA LEU A 225 3.84 16.87 7.11
C LEU A 225 3.96 15.46 7.67
N ASP A 226 3.54 14.44 6.92
CA ASP A 226 3.66 13.04 7.31
C ASP A 226 5.13 12.66 7.53
N LEU A 227 6.01 13.05 6.60
CA LEU A 227 7.43 12.78 6.70
C LEU A 227 8.09 13.55 7.85
N PHE A 228 7.70 14.81 8.07
CA PHE A 228 8.21 15.63 9.15
C PHE A 228 7.77 15.09 10.52
N ILE A 229 6.50 14.74 10.71
CA ILE A 229 6.01 14.15 11.97
C ILE A 229 6.71 12.82 12.24
N ARG A 230 6.87 11.98 11.22
CA ARG A 230 7.61 10.72 11.34
C ARG A 230 9.06 10.96 11.76
N GLY A 231 9.73 11.91 11.11
CA GLY A 231 11.12 12.29 11.38
C GLY A 231 11.33 12.90 12.75
N ALA A 232 10.47 13.85 13.16
CA ALA A 232 10.64 14.64 14.37
C ALA A 232 10.10 13.98 15.63
N LEU A 233 9.06 13.15 15.53
CA LEU A 233 8.38 12.56 16.68
C LEU A 233 8.56 11.03 16.73
N THR A 234 8.13 10.32 15.69
CA THR A 234 8.05 8.86 15.73
C THR A 234 9.43 8.20 15.78
N LEU A 235 10.35 8.61 14.91
CA LEU A 235 11.69 8.02 14.84
C LEU A 235 12.51 8.25 16.13
N PRO A 236 12.57 9.46 16.72
CA PRO A 236 13.24 9.68 18.00
C PRO A 236 12.55 8.93 19.16
N ALA A 237 11.22 8.87 19.19
CA ALA A 237 10.51 8.11 20.22
C ALA A 237 10.84 6.61 20.14
N CYS A 238 10.87 6.04 18.93
CA CYS A 238 11.33 4.66 18.71
C CYS A 238 12.80 4.48 19.10
N ALA A 239 13.67 5.45 18.77
CA ALA A 239 15.09 5.41 19.12
C ALA A 239 15.28 5.35 20.64
N VAL A 240 14.70 6.30 21.39
CA VAL A 240 14.84 6.45 22.84
C VAL A 240 14.28 5.25 23.60
N LEU A 241 13.16 4.70 23.13
CA LEU A 241 12.53 3.51 23.74
C LEU A 241 13.13 2.19 23.24
N GLY A 242 14.01 2.24 22.22
CA GLY A 242 14.54 1.07 21.55
C GLY A 242 13.49 0.18 20.88
N LEU A 243 12.41 0.80 20.39
CA LEU A 243 11.34 0.13 19.67
C LEU A 243 11.72 -0.02 18.19
N PRO A 244 11.16 -1.01 17.48
CA PRO A 244 11.34 -1.13 16.05
C PRO A 244 10.82 0.13 15.33
N LEU A 245 11.52 0.52 14.28
CA LEU A 245 11.16 1.62 13.39
C LEU A 245 9.78 1.37 12.77
N ALA A 246 8.84 2.28 13.03
CA ALA A 246 7.50 2.24 12.45
C ALA A 246 7.45 2.98 11.10
N VAL A 247 6.71 2.40 10.15
CA VAL A 247 6.47 2.96 8.81
C VAL A 247 5.02 2.74 8.40
N ALA A 248 4.49 3.58 7.49
CA ALA A 248 3.16 3.37 6.94
C ALA A 248 3.06 1.99 6.27
N SER A 249 2.00 1.26 6.61
CA SER A 249 1.75 -0.07 6.05
C SER A 249 0.76 0.03 4.90
N THR A 250 1.17 -0.38 3.70
CA THR A 250 0.40 -0.21 2.46
C THR A 250 -0.94 -0.97 2.48
N VAL A 251 -0.92 -2.28 2.73
CA VAL A 251 -2.13 -3.14 2.67
C VAL A 251 -3.19 -2.73 3.71
N PRO A 252 -2.85 -2.50 4.99
CA PRO A 252 -3.81 -2.00 5.97
C PRO A 252 -4.36 -0.61 5.62
N SER A 253 -3.52 0.30 5.09
CA SER A 253 -3.96 1.64 4.72
C SER A 253 -4.98 1.60 3.57
N ILE A 254 -4.74 0.78 2.55
CA ILE A 254 -5.69 0.57 1.44
C ILE A 254 -7.00 -0.06 1.95
N THR A 255 -6.90 -1.10 2.78
CA THR A 255 -8.08 -1.78 3.33
C THR A 255 -8.91 -0.85 4.20
N HIS A 256 -8.24 0.03 4.97
CA HIS A 256 -8.91 1.05 5.78
C HIS A 256 -9.69 2.03 4.91
N VAL A 257 -9.10 2.55 3.84
CA VAL A 257 -9.80 3.42 2.87
C VAL A 257 -11.00 2.71 2.26
N ILE A 258 -10.80 1.49 1.73
CA ILE A 258 -11.88 0.68 1.13
C ILE A 258 -13.05 0.47 2.11
N SER A 259 -12.77 0.31 3.40
CA SER A 259 -13.81 0.14 4.43
C SER A 259 -14.64 1.41 4.69
N LEU A 260 -14.09 2.58 4.38
CA LEU A 260 -14.73 3.90 4.53
C LEU A 260 -15.34 4.42 3.22
N THR A 261 -15.11 3.71 2.11
CA THR A 261 -15.59 4.06 0.79
C THR A 261 -16.99 3.50 0.53
N THR A 262 -17.90 4.37 0.12
CA THR A 262 -19.21 3.98 -0.41
C THR A 262 -19.12 3.86 -1.92
N TYR A 263 -19.46 2.68 -2.44
CA TYR A 263 -19.47 2.38 -3.86
C TYR A 263 -20.90 2.45 -4.41
N GLU A 264 -21.08 3.15 -5.54
CA GLU A 264 -22.30 3.09 -6.33
C GLU A 264 -22.04 2.32 -7.62
N VAL A 265 -23.07 1.61 -8.10
CA VAL A 265 -23.00 0.88 -9.37
C VAL A 265 -23.40 1.84 -10.48
N LYS A 266 -22.44 2.31 -11.27
CA LYS A 266 -22.74 2.98 -12.53
C LYS A 266 -22.94 1.91 -13.60
N GLN A 267 -24.05 1.98 -14.32
CA GLN A 267 -24.29 1.15 -15.49
C GLN A 267 -23.60 1.82 -16.68
N LEU A 268 -22.54 1.21 -17.20
CA LEU A 268 -21.93 1.58 -18.47
C LEU A 268 -22.50 0.68 -19.58
N PRO A 269 -22.42 1.10 -20.86
CA PRO A 269 -22.88 0.31 -22.01
C PRO A 269 -22.25 -1.10 -22.10
N GLN A 270 -21.09 -1.32 -21.45
CA GLN A 270 -20.35 -2.59 -21.45
C GLN A 270 -20.40 -3.34 -20.09
N GLY A 271 -21.19 -2.89 -19.11
CA GLY A 271 -21.40 -3.63 -17.85
C GLY A 271 -21.63 -2.77 -16.60
N GLU A 272 -21.83 -3.44 -15.46
CA GLU A 272 -21.96 -2.80 -14.15
C GLU A 272 -20.58 -2.50 -13.54
N ARG A 273 -20.20 -1.23 -13.39
CA ARG A 273 -18.95 -0.83 -12.69
C ARG A 273 -19.28 -0.19 -11.35
N LYS A 274 -18.63 -0.67 -10.29
CA LYS A 274 -18.70 -0.06 -8.95
C LYS A 274 -17.71 1.10 -8.89
N VAL A 275 -18.22 2.32 -8.90
CA VAL A 275 -17.41 3.54 -8.78
C VAL A 275 -17.50 4.06 -7.35
N PRO A 276 -16.38 4.41 -6.70
CA PRO A 276 -16.40 5.00 -5.38
C PRO A 276 -16.97 6.44 -5.46
N VAL A 277 -18.07 6.69 -4.74
CA VAL A 277 -18.78 7.98 -4.80
C VAL A 277 -18.41 8.89 -3.64
N LYS A 278 -18.20 8.32 -2.45
CA LYS A 278 -17.86 9.08 -1.26
C LYS A 278 -16.99 8.27 -0.31
N VAL A 279 -15.89 8.87 0.13
CA VAL A 279 -15.04 8.36 1.20
C VAL A 279 -15.26 9.19 2.45
N VAL A 280 -15.54 8.54 3.58
CA VAL A 280 -15.69 9.22 4.88
C VAL A 280 -14.30 9.42 5.49
N GLU A 281 -13.74 10.62 5.34
CA GLU A 281 -12.44 10.96 5.88
C GLU A 281 -12.52 11.38 7.37
N GLN A 282 -12.08 10.48 8.26
CA GLN A 282 -12.14 10.69 9.71
C GLN A 282 -10.79 10.42 10.41
N ARG A 283 -10.54 11.13 11.52
CA ARG A 283 -9.36 10.93 12.38
C ARG A 283 -9.59 9.89 13.48
N ALA A 284 -10.85 9.69 13.88
CA ALA A 284 -11.22 8.86 15.02
C ALA A 284 -10.90 7.38 14.82
N THR A 285 -11.10 6.82 13.62
CA THR A 285 -10.80 5.39 13.37
C THR A 285 -9.32 5.08 13.50
N ASN A 286 -8.45 5.92 12.95
CA ASN A 286 -7.00 5.68 13.03
C ASN A 286 -6.54 5.77 14.49
N PHE A 287 -7.04 6.76 15.24
CA PHE A 287 -6.77 6.84 16.68
C PHE A 287 -7.28 5.61 17.43
N LEU A 288 -8.53 5.20 17.19
CA LEU A 288 -9.15 4.06 17.86
C LEU A 288 -8.43 2.74 17.55
N ILE A 289 -8.01 2.52 16.30
CA ILE A 289 -7.23 1.32 15.91
C ILE A 289 -5.93 1.25 16.73
N HIS A 290 -5.19 2.36 16.87
CA HIS A 290 -3.94 2.37 17.64
C HIS A 290 -4.20 2.20 19.15
N VAL A 291 -5.28 2.78 19.69
CA VAL A 291 -5.70 2.53 21.08
C VAL A 291 -6.04 1.06 21.29
N LEU A 292 -6.78 0.44 20.37
CA LEU A 292 -7.14 -0.98 20.45
C LEU A 292 -5.92 -1.90 20.32
N ILE A 293 -4.94 -1.56 19.48
CA ILE A 293 -3.65 -2.26 19.43
C ILE A 293 -2.93 -2.16 20.78
N GLY A 294 -2.94 -0.97 21.40
CA GLY A 294 -2.42 -0.79 22.76
C GLY A 294 -3.18 -1.63 23.80
N CYS A 295 -4.51 -1.68 23.71
CA CYS A 295 -5.33 -2.52 24.58
C CYS A 295 -5.11 -4.02 24.36
N ALA A 296 -4.76 -4.45 23.14
CA ALA A 296 -4.48 -5.83 22.82
C ALA A 296 -3.27 -6.38 23.59
N LEU A 297 -2.36 -5.52 24.06
CA LEU A 297 -1.27 -5.92 24.94
C LEU A 297 -1.78 -6.49 26.28
N PHE A 298 -2.90 -5.96 26.80
CA PHE A 298 -3.55 -6.52 28.00
C PHE A 298 -4.25 -7.86 27.73
N MET A 299 -4.51 -8.17 26.46
CA MET A 299 -5.06 -9.45 26.00
C MET A 299 -3.98 -10.47 25.63
N ALA A 300 -2.71 -10.25 26.00
CA ALA A 300 -1.61 -11.19 25.75
C ALA A 300 -1.93 -12.66 26.10
N PRO A 301 -2.66 -12.99 27.20
CA PRO A 301 -3.07 -14.36 27.47
C PRO A 301 -4.00 -14.96 26.41
N ALA A 302 -4.87 -14.15 25.80
CA ALA A 302 -5.77 -14.59 24.73
C ALA A 302 -5.02 -14.84 23.41
N LEU A 303 -3.99 -14.03 23.13
CA LEU A 303 -3.14 -14.17 21.94
C LEU A 303 -2.35 -15.49 21.91
N LYS A 304 -2.06 -16.09 23.08
CA LYS A 304 -1.40 -17.40 23.17
C LYS A 304 -2.22 -18.55 22.58
N PHE A 305 -3.53 -18.40 22.46
CA PHE A 305 -4.39 -19.43 21.87
C PHE A 305 -4.38 -19.43 20.34
N LEU A 306 -3.67 -18.50 19.69
CA LEU A 306 -3.59 -18.41 18.24
C LEU A 306 -2.51 -19.37 17.72
N PRO A 307 -2.85 -20.38 16.90
CA PRO A 307 -1.86 -21.24 16.26
C PRO A 307 -1.12 -20.50 15.16
N GLN A 308 0.18 -20.77 15.01
CA GLN A 308 1.00 -20.17 13.95
C GLN A 308 0.50 -20.54 12.55
N ALA A 309 0.00 -21.77 12.36
CA ALA A 309 -0.56 -22.24 11.08
C ALA A 309 -1.77 -21.43 10.61
N VAL A 310 -2.63 -20.98 11.54
CA VAL A 310 -3.80 -20.15 11.23
C VAL A 310 -3.36 -18.77 10.72
N LEU A 311 -2.36 -18.16 11.38
CA LEU A 311 -1.80 -16.87 10.96
C LEU A 311 -1.17 -16.95 9.55
N GLN A 312 -0.51 -18.06 9.23
CA GLN A 312 0.05 -18.29 7.90
C GLN A 312 -1.03 -18.43 6.82
N GLY A 313 -2.16 -19.06 7.14
CA GLY A 313 -3.33 -19.10 6.26
C GLY A 313 -3.91 -17.70 5.98
N VAL A 314 -3.93 -16.84 6.99
CA VAL A 314 -4.32 -15.43 6.83
C VAL A 314 -3.30 -14.65 6.00
N PHE A 315 -2.00 -14.81 6.22
CA PHE A 315 -0.95 -14.18 5.40
C PHE A 315 -1.03 -14.59 3.94
N PHE A 316 -1.26 -15.87 3.67
CA PHE A 316 -1.45 -16.37 2.31
C PHE A 316 -2.70 -15.77 1.64
N TYR A 317 -3.83 -15.69 2.35
CA TYR A 317 -5.03 -15.00 1.86
C TYR A 317 -4.75 -13.53 1.54
N MET A 318 -4.11 -12.80 2.44
CA MET A 318 -3.79 -11.38 2.24
C MET A 318 -2.84 -11.18 1.05
N GLY A 319 -1.86 -12.06 0.86
CA GLY A 319 -0.94 -12.04 -0.28
C GLY A 319 -1.67 -12.23 -1.62
N ILE A 320 -2.59 -13.19 -1.72
CA ILE A 320 -3.40 -13.38 -2.95
C ILE A 320 -4.37 -12.22 -3.16
N ALA A 321 -5.03 -11.75 -2.10
CA ALA A 321 -5.96 -10.64 -2.19
C ALA A 321 -5.26 -9.35 -2.65
N SER A 322 -4.02 -9.11 -2.22
CA SER A 322 -3.24 -7.93 -2.64
C SER A 322 -2.67 -8.02 -4.07
N LEU A 323 -2.62 -9.21 -4.68
CA LEU A 323 -2.34 -9.34 -6.12
C LEU A 323 -3.50 -8.84 -6.98
N THR A 324 -4.74 -8.90 -6.47
CA THR A 324 -5.93 -8.49 -7.22
C THR A 324 -5.94 -6.97 -7.37
N GLY A 325 -5.84 -6.48 -8.60
CA GLY A 325 -5.74 -5.04 -8.91
C GLY A 325 -4.31 -4.53 -9.09
N ASN A 326 -3.30 -5.41 -9.04
CA ASN A 326 -1.95 -5.08 -9.44
C ASN A 326 -1.78 -5.31 -10.95
N SER A 327 -1.56 -4.23 -11.70
CA SER A 327 -1.49 -4.28 -13.15
C SER A 327 -0.30 -5.10 -13.67
N LEU A 328 0.80 -5.23 -12.90
CA LEU A 328 1.91 -6.11 -13.25
C LEU A 328 1.44 -7.57 -13.30
N PHE A 329 0.69 -8.03 -12.29
CA PHE A 329 0.21 -9.41 -12.23
C PHE A 329 -0.90 -9.68 -13.24
N ASP A 330 -1.79 -8.72 -13.48
CA ASP A 330 -2.79 -8.82 -14.55
C ASP A 330 -2.12 -8.99 -15.92
N ARG A 331 -1.02 -8.28 -16.16
CA ARG A 331 -0.23 -8.43 -17.39
C ARG A 331 0.61 -9.70 -17.42
N MET A 332 1.16 -10.15 -16.30
CA MET A 332 1.84 -11.46 -16.21
C MET A 332 0.85 -12.61 -16.46
N PHE A 333 -0.41 -12.47 -16.06
CA PHE A 333 -1.45 -13.46 -16.34
C PHE A 333 -1.71 -13.61 -17.85
N LEU A 334 -1.48 -12.57 -18.67
CA LEU A 334 -1.54 -12.67 -20.13
C LEU A 334 -0.51 -13.65 -20.71
N TRP A 335 0.64 -13.89 -20.04
CA TRP A 335 1.58 -14.93 -20.45
C TRP A 335 1.03 -16.35 -20.30
N LEU A 336 0.07 -16.55 -19.39
CA LEU A 336 -0.56 -17.84 -19.15
C LEU A 336 -1.69 -18.11 -20.15
N ILE A 337 -2.27 -17.06 -20.75
CA ILE A 337 -3.31 -17.17 -21.76
C ILE A 337 -2.66 -17.41 -23.13
N TRP A 338 -2.69 -18.65 -23.60
CA TRP A 338 -2.13 -19.04 -24.90
C TRP A 338 -2.95 -18.55 -26.11
N ASP A 339 -4.23 -18.23 -25.91
CA ASP A 339 -5.16 -17.85 -26.98
C ASP A 339 -5.42 -16.33 -26.97
N SER A 340 -4.90 -15.63 -27.98
CA SER A 340 -5.04 -14.17 -28.14
C SER A 340 -6.51 -13.73 -28.27
N SER A 341 -7.41 -14.61 -28.71
CA SER A 341 -8.85 -14.30 -28.80
C SER A 341 -9.53 -14.22 -27.44
N LYS A 342 -8.92 -14.78 -26.38
CA LYS A 342 -9.43 -14.79 -25.00
C LYS A 342 -8.80 -13.72 -24.14
N TYR A 343 -8.02 -12.80 -24.72
CA TYR A 343 -7.48 -11.70 -23.94
C TYR A 343 -8.62 -10.85 -23.36
N PRO A 344 -8.55 -10.54 -22.04
CA PRO A 344 -9.48 -9.59 -21.47
C PRO A 344 -9.38 -8.27 -22.23
N GLN A 345 -10.52 -7.61 -22.43
CA GLN A 345 -10.61 -6.35 -23.16
C GLN A 345 -10.08 -5.17 -22.33
N TYR A 346 -8.84 -5.25 -21.87
CA TYR A 346 -8.18 -4.13 -21.20
C TYR A 346 -7.83 -3.03 -22.22
N HIS A 347 -7.97 -1.76 -21.81
CA HIS A 347 -7.72 -0.59 -22.65
C HIS A 347 -6.35 -0.61 -23.36
N TYR A 348 -5.31 -1.03 -22.63
CA TYR A 348 -3.95 -1.15 -23.15
C TYR A 348 -3.75 -2.31 -24.14
N VAL A 349 -4.53 -3.40 -24.05
CA VAL A 349 -4.44 -4.55 -24.97
C VAL A 349 -5.05 -4.22 -26.34
N GLN A 350 -5.98 -3.25 -26.39
CA GLN A 350 -6.62 -2.83 -27.63
C GLN A 350 -5.80 -1.82 -28.43
N LYS A 351 -5.08 -0.93 -27.73
CA LYS A 351 -4.32 0.17 -28.35
C LYS A 351 -2.87 -0.18 -28.69
N LEU A 352 -2.29 -1.22 -28.07
CA LEU A 352 -0.87 -1.55 -28.20
C LEU A 352 -0.62 -2.95 -28.76
N PRO A 353 0.45 -3.15 -29.55
CA PRO A 353 0.86 -4.48 -29.97
C PRO A 353 1.32 -5.31 -28.76
N ILE A 354 0.81 -6.53 -28.64
CA ILE A 354 1.04 -7.46 -27.52
C ILE A 354 2.54 -7.69 -27.24
N ALA A 355 3.38 -7.70 -28.27
CA ALA A 355 4.83 -7.86 -28.13
C ALA A 355 5.48 -6.74 -27.28
N ARG A 356 5.00 -5.49 -27.42
CA ARG A 356 5.48 -4.35 -26.62
C ARG A 356 5.03 -4.47 -25.18
N VAL A 357 3.78 -4.90 -24.95
CA VAL A 357 3.25 -5.18 -23.61
C VAL A 357 4.09 -6.26 -22.93
N HIS A 358 4.38 -7.37 -23.62
CA HIS A 358 5.21 -8.44 -23.08
C HIS A 358 6.66 -8.03 -22.81
N LEU A 359 7.25 -7.18 -23.65
CA LEU A 359 8.59 -6.66 -23.41
C LEU A 359 8.63 -5.79 -22.14
N TYR A 360 7.64 -4.91 -21.96
CA TYR A 360 7.53 -4.08 -20.78
C TYR A 360 7.35 -4.93 -19.51
N THR A 361 6.47 -5.94 -19.56
CA THR A 361 6.22 -6.82 -18.40
C THR A 361 7.40 -7.73 -18.10
N PHE A 362 8.17 -8.12 -19.12
CA PHE A 362 9.40 -8.87 -18.94
C PHE A 362 10.46 -8.04 -18.19
N ILE A 363 10.60 -6.76 -18.53
CA ILE A 363 11.49 -5.84 -17.80
C ILE A 363 11.04 -5.68 -16.35
N GLN A 364 9.74 -5.52 -16.10
CA GLN A 364 9.20 -5.46 -14.73
C GLN A 364 9.45 -6.75 -13.94
N PHE A 365 9.23 -7.90 -14.57
CA PHE A 365 9.47 -9.21 -13.96
C PHE A 365 10.93 -9.41 -13.57
N ILE A 366 11.88 -8.99 -14.42
CA ILE A 366 13.31 -9.01 -14.09
C ILE A 366 13.59 -8.11 -12.88
N CYS A 367 13.04 -6.89 -12.85
CA CYS A 367 13.23 -5.98 -11.73
C CYS A 367 12.67 -6.57 -10.42
N LEU A 368 11.50 -7.20 -10.47
CA LEU A 368 10.88 -7.92 -9.35
C LEU A 368 11.76 -9.09 -8.88
N ALA A 369 12.29 -9.89 -9.81
CA ALA A 369 13.16 -11.02 -9.50
C ALA A 369 14.49 -10.57 -8.85
N ILE A 370 15.08 -9.49 -9.33
CA ILE A 370 16.29 -8.88 -8.72
C ILE A 370 15.97 -8.42 -7.29
N LEU A 371 14.85 -7.72 -7.09
CA LEU A 371 14.44 -7.29 -5.75
C LEU A 371 14.21 -8.43 -4.78
N TYR A 372 13.56 -9.50 -5.25
CA TYR A 372 13.37 -10.70 -4.46
C TYR A 372 14.71 -11.37 -4.11
N GLY A 373 15.64 -11.47 -5.08
CA GLY A 373 16.99 -11.98 -4.85
C GLY A 373 17.80 -11.15 -3.85
N LEU A 374 17.73 -9.82 -3.94
CA LEU A 374 18.36 -8.89 -2.98
C LEU A 374 17.76 -9.00 -1.58
N LYS A 375 16.49 -9.42 -1.46
CA LYS A 375 15.82 -9.66 -0.18
C LYS A 375 16.27 -10.97 0.47
N GLU A 376 16.38 -12.05 -0.32
CA GLU A 376 16.72 -13.39 0.21
C GLU A 376 18.18 -13.48 0.70
N ILE A 377 19.10 -12.77 0.03
CA ILE A 377 20.52 -12.79 0.38
C ILE A 377 20.79 -11.75 1.46
N LYS A 378 21.12 -12.21 2.67
CA LYS A 378 21.38 -11.35 3.83
C LYS A 378 22.46 -10.28 3.58
N GLU A 379 23.53 -10.63 2.88
CA GLU A 379 24.65 -9.71 2.62
C GLU A 379 24.28 -8.59 1.64
N THR A 380 23.39 -8.87 0.67
CA THR A 380 23.00 -7.88 -0.35
C THR A 380 21.76 -7.08 0.03
N ALA A 381 21.09 -7.42 1.14
CA ALA A 381 19.94 -6.70 1.66
C ALA A 381 20.25 -5.22 2.01
N VAL A 382 21.53 -4.84 2.17
CA VAL A 382 21.96 -3.44 2.27
C VAL A 382 21.58 -2.63 1.02
N VAL A 383 21.67 -3.26 -0.16
CA VAL A 383 21.46 -2.64 -1.47
C VAL A 383 19.97 -2.50 -1.80
N PHE A 384 19.12 -3.29 -1.14
CA PHE A 384 17.68 -3.37 -1.42
C PHE A 384 16.97 -1.99 -1.49
N PRO A 385 17.12 -1.08 -0.50
CA PRO A 385 16.46 0.24 -0.56
C PRO A 385 16.94 1.11 -1.73
N PHE A 386 18.22 1.00 -2.09
CA PHE A 386 18.80 1.78 -3.18
C PHE A 386 18.34 1.25 -4.54
N PHE A 387 18.25 -0.07 -4.70
CA PHE A 387 17.70 -0.66 -5.92
C PHE A 387 16.21 -0.32 -6.08
N MET A 388 15.44 -0.34 -5.00
CA MET A 388 14.05 0.15 -4.99
C MET A 388 13.95 1.60 -5.48
N ALA A 389 14.79 2.51 -4.96
CA ALA A 389 14.83 3.90 -5.43
C ALA A 389 15.22 4.00 -6.92
N SER A 390 16.11 3.12 -7.38
CA SER A 390 16.57 3.09 -8.77
C SER A 390 15.49 2.70 -9.78
N LEU A 391 14.38 2.07 -9.35
CA LEU A 391 13.28 1.72 -10.25
C LEU A 391 12.68 2.93 -10.97
N ALA A 392 12.59 4.09 -10.30
CA ALA A 392 12.12 5.33 -10.92
C ALA A 392 13.10 5.81 -12.02
N VAL A 393 14.39 5.57 -11.82
CA VAL A 393 15.43 5.89 -12.81
C VAL A 393 15.38 4.92 -13.99
N ILE A 394 15.27 3.60 -13.73
CA ILE A 394 15.07 2.57 -14.76
C ILE A 394 13.84 2.91 -15.60
N ARG A 395 12.76 3.35 -14.95
CA ARG A 395 11.54 3.79 -15.62
C ARG A 395 11.76 4.98 -16.55
N LYS A 396 12.63 5.92 -16.18
CA LYS A 396 13.02 7.03 -17.06
C LYS A 396 13.83 6.53 -18.26
N PHE A 397 14.72 5.55 -18.08
CA PHE A 397 15.48 4.92 -19.16
C PHE A 397 14.61 4.14 -20.15
N LEU A 398 13.46 3.61 -19.74
CA LEU A 398 12.51 2.96 -20.65
C LEU A 398 11.99 3.89 -21.77
N ARG A 399 12.13 5.21 -21.65
CA ARG A 399 11.83 6.18 -22.72
C ARG A 399 12.72 6.03 -23.96
N PHE A 400 13.85 5.33 -23.87
CA PHE A 400 14.71 5.04 -25.03
C PHE A 400 14.20 3.87 -25.88
N ILE A 401 13.35 3.00 -25.31
CA ILE A 401 12.86 1.77 -25.96
C ILE A 401 11.40 1.94 -26.44
N PHE A 402 10.61 2.73 -25.71
CA PHE A 402 9.17 2.94 -25.93
C PHE A 402 8.87 4.41 -26.24
N THR A 403 7.82 4.66 -27.04
CA THR A 403 7.35 6.04 -27.29
C THR A 403 6.63 6.60 -26.06
N ALA A 404 6.51 7.93 -25.97
CA ALA A 404 5.85 8.58 -24.83
C ALA A 404 4.37 8.17 -24.68
N GLU A 405 3.68 7.96 -25.80
CA GLU A 405 2.27 7.53 -25.86
C GLU A 405 2.10 6.05 -25.45
N GLU A 406 2.97 5.15 -25.94
CA GLU A 406 2.95 3.74 -25.50
C GLU A 406 3.14 3.64 -23.99
N LEU A 407 3.99 4.50 -23.47
CA LEU A 407 4.40 4.51 -22.09
C LEU A 407 3.38 5.18 -21.17
N SER A 408 2.63 6.18 -21.64
CA SER A 408 1.49 6.73 -20.92
C SER A 408 0.33 5.75 -20.88
N LEU A 409 0.12 4.93 -21.91
CA LEU A 409 -0.90 3.88 -21.91
C LEU A 409 -0.55 2.68 -21.00
N LEU A 410 0.73 2.38 -20.81
CA LEU A 410 1.21 1.27 -19.95
C LEU A 410 1.34 1.66 -18.48
N ASP A 411 1.50 2.95 -18.19
CA ASP A 411 1.59 3.52 -16.84
C ASP A 411 0.33 4.30 -16.42
N GLY A 412 -0.54 4.64 -17.37
CA GLY A 412 -1.75 5.42 -17.15
C GLY A 412 -2.69 4.67 -16.23
N HIS A 413 -3.28 5.39 -15.29
CA HIS A 413 -4.32 4.79 -14.48
C HIS A 413 -5.51 4.51 -15.41
N PRO A 414 -6.20 3.35 -15.32
CA PRO A 414 -7.44 3.11 -16.07
C PRO A 414 -8.56 4.15 -15.83
N ASP A 415 -8.34 5.11 -14.93
CA ASP A 415 -9.25 6.21 -14.61
C ASP A 415 -8.80 7.57 -15.19
N ASP A 416 -7.57 7.70 -15.72
CA ASP A 416 -7.04 8.95 -16.28
C ASP A 416 -7.56 9.21 -17.71
N ASP A 417 -7.80 8.16 -18.49
CA ASP A 417 -8.26 8.26 -19.89
C ASP A 417 -9.80 8.42 -20.01
N GLU A 418 -10.57 8.18 -18.94
CA GLU A 418 -12.05 8.17 -18.98
C GLU A 418 -12.69 9.53 -18.66
N GLN A 419 -11.91 10.56 -18.31
CA GLN A 419 -12.43 11.93 -18.15
C GLN A 419 -12.55 12.68 -19.50
N GLU A 420 -11.91 12.20 -20.57
CA GLU A 420 -11.91 12.85 -21.89
C GLU A 420 -12.98 12.31 -22.85
N GLU A 421 -13.63 11.17 -22.56
CA GLU A 421 -14.77 10.70 -23.36
C GLU A 421 -16.04 11.47 -22.98
N GLU A 422 -16.31 12.58 -23.67
CA GLU A 422 -17.66 13.17 -23.72
C GLU A 422 -18.66 12.06 -24.11
N PRO A 423 -19.74 11.86 -23.34
CA PRO A 423 -20.76 10.89 -23.73
C PRO A 423 -21.37 11.34 -25.06
N LEU A 424 -21.22 10.51 -26.11
CA LEU A 424 -21.91 10.70 -27.38
C LEU A 424 -23.41 10.96 -27.12
N PRO A 425 -24.04 11.93 -27.80
CA PRO A 425 -25.44 12.27 -27.56
C PRO A 425 -26.30 11.02 -27.76
N GLN A 426 -26.96 10.61 -26.68
CA GLN A 426 -27.91 9.49 -26.69
C GLN A 426 -29.01 9.79 -27.71
N GLN A 427 -29.21 8.89 -28.68
CA GLN A 427 -30.42 8.92 -29.50
C GLN A 427 -31.62 8.67 -28.59
N PRO A 428 -32.70 9.47 -28.71
CA PRO A 428 -33.86 9.32 -27.83
C PRO A 428 -34.54 7.96 -28.06
N ASP A 429 -34.79 7.28 -26.94
CA ASP A 429 -35.40 5.96 -26.84
C ASP A 429 -36.85 6.01 -27.35
N LEU A 430 -37.14 5.34 -28.47
CA LEU A 430 -38.40 5.46 -29.24
C LEU A 430 -39.62 4.75 -28.61
N LEU A 431 -39.56 4.30 -27.35
CA LEU A 431 -40.60 3.46 -26.74
C LEU A 431 -41.34 4.05 -25.53
N ASN A 432 -41.01 5.26 -25.08
CA ASN A 432 -41.80 5.99 -24.08
C ASN A 432 -42.22 7.36 -24.63
N LEU A 433 -43.29 7.38 -25.42
CA LEU A 433 -44.01 8.61 -25.75
C LEU A 433 -44.89 9.02 -24.55
N GLU A 434 -44.29 9.70 -23.59
CA GLU A 434 -45.07 10.64 -22.77
C GLU A 434 -45.00 12.02 -23.45
N PRO A 435 -46.14 12.69 -23.69
CA PRO A 435 -46.11 13.99 -24.34
C PRO A 435 -45.42 15.00 -23.43
N VAL A 436 -44.36 15.62 -23.96
CA VAL A 436 -43.70 16.80 -23.40
C VAL A 436 -44.78 17.84 -23.10
N LYS A 437 -45.00 18.16 -21.82
CA LYS A 437 -45.70 19.38 -21.43
C LYS A 437 -44.76 20.55 -21.73
N GLU A 438 -45.13 21.36 -22.70
CA GLU A 438 -44.49 22.65 -22.97
C GLU A 438 -44.39 23.48 -21.68
N PRO A 439 -43.23 24.10 -21.39
CA PRO A 439 -43.14 25.05 -20.30
C PRO A 439 -43.98 26.29 -20.63
N LYS A 440 -44.93 26.62 -19.76
CA LYS A 440 -45.74 27.83 -19.82
C LYS A 440 -44.84 29.07 -19.85
N GLU A 441 -44.97 29.86 -20.91
CA GLU A 441 -44.67 31.29 -20.89
C GLU A 441 -45.61 31.99 -19.91
N GLU A 442 -45.12 32.45 -18.77
CA GLU A 442 -45.79 33.47 -17.95
C GLU A 442 -44.83 33.98 -16.87
N GLU A 443 -44.07 35.03 -17.17
CA GLU A 443 -43.85 36.17 -16.26
C GLU A 443 -43.04 37.27 -16.96
N ALA A 444 -43.75 38.12 -17.68
CA ALA A 444 -43.32 39.48 -17.99
C ALA A 444 -44.53 40.41 -17.87
N ALA A 445 -44.79 40.93 -16.67
CA ALA A 445 -45.44 42.23 -16.46
C ALA A 445 -45.52 42.55 -14.97
N GLN A 446 -44.65 43.44 -14.48
CA GLN A 446 -45.05 44.63 -13.72
C GLN A 446 -43.84 45.54 -13.45
N ALA A 447 -43.78 46.65 -14.19
CA ALA A 447 -43.09 47.88 -13.77
C ALA A 447 -44.06 48.76 -12.96
N PRO A 448 -43.57 49.75 -12.20
CA PRO A 448 -43.65 51.15 -12.67
C PRO A 448 -42.32 51.91 -12.44
N ALA A 449 -41.77 52.65 -13.41
CA ALA A 449 -42.10 54.00 -13.91
C ALA A 449 -41.38 55.14 -13.16
N GLU A 450 -40.42 55.80 -13.86
CA GLU A 450 -40.17 57.26 -13.98
C GLU A 450 -38.78 57.52 -14.61
N ALA A 451 -38.74 58.00 -15.87
CA ALA A 451 -38.36 59.37 -16.30
C ALA A 451 -36.82 59.62 -16.30
N SER A 452 -36.13 60.20 -17.30
CA SER A 452 -36.44 60.85 -18.58
C SER A 452 -35.10 61.21 -19.30
N LYS A 453 -34.95 60.83 -20.60
CA LYS A 453 -34.25 61.50 -21.76
C LYS A 453 -32.87 62.23 -21.62
N PRO A 454 -32.14 62.57 -22.72
CA PRO A 454 -31.72 61.77 -23.90
C PRO A 454 -30.30 62.15 -24.47
N ALA A 455 -29.91 61.49 -25.58
CA ALA A 455 -29.25 62.04 -26.80
C ALA A 455 -27.71 62.21 -26.96
N VAL A 456 -27.19 61.49 -27.98
CA VAL A 456 -26.34 61.92 -29.13
C VAL A 456 -24.86 62.32 -28.89
N GLU A 457 -23.91 61.62 -29.54
CA GLU A 457 -22.97 62.21 -30.53
C GLU A 457 -22.11 61.17 -31.30
N GLU A 458 -21.75 61.54 -32.52
CA GLU A 458 -21.12 60.78 -33.60
C GLU A 458 -19.57 60.71 -33.54
N HIS A 459 -19.00 59.79 -34.32
CA HIS A 459 -17.61 59.61 -34.79
C HIS A 459 -16.86 60.92 -35.20
N PRO A 460 -15.49 61.00 -35.31
CA PRO A 460 -14.70 60.13 -36.22
C PRO A 460 -13.18 59.88 -35.99
N VAL A 461 -12.71 58.82 -36.67
CA VAL A 461 -11.44 58.56 -37.40
C VAL A 461 -10.28 59.57 -37.36
N LEU A 462 -9.04 59.09 -37.11
CA LEU A 462 -7.76 59.43 -37.78
C LEU A 462 -6.72 58.32 -37.46
N LYS A 463 -6.40 57.38 -38.39
CA LYS A 463 -5.28 57.35 -39.36
C LYS A 463 -3.83 57.31 -38.80
N SER A 464 -3.19 56.17 -39.09
CA SER A 464 -1.81 55.95 -39.57
C SER A 464 -0.60 56.34 -38.72
N GLU A 465 0.20 55.32 -38.36
CA GLU A 465 1.63 55.35 -38.68
C GLU A 465 2.15 53.92 -38.96
N GLN A 466 2.95 53.82 -40.02
CA GLN A 466 3.60 52.63 -40.54
C GLN A 466 4.98 52.42 -39.89
N THR A 467 5.59 51.28 -40.25
CA THR A 467 7.01 50.90 -40.13
C THR A 467 7.34 50.21 -38.81
N GLY A 468 7.98 49.05 -38.77
CA GLY A 468 8.67 48.25 -39.76
C GLY A 468 9.77 47.43 -39.04
N PHE A 469 10.15 46.32 -39.65
CA PHE A 469 11.31 45.47 -39.35
C PHE A 469 11.21 44.35 -38.30
N SER A 470 11.08 43.16 -38.88
CA SER A 470 11.72 41.89 -38.53
C SER A 470 13.11 41.99 -37.88
N LEU A 471 13.29 41.19 -36.82
CA LEU A 471 14.34 40.17 -36.71
C LEU A 471 13.85 39.05 -35.80
#